data_AF-A0A7H8HTB4-F1
#
_entry.id   AF-A0A7H8HTB4-F1
#
_cell.length_a   1.000
_cell.length_b   1.000
_cell.length_c   1.000
_cell.angle_alpha   90.00
_cell.angle_beta   90.00
_cell.angle_gamma   90.00
#
_symmetry.space_group_name_H-M   'P 1'
#
loop_
_entity.id
_entity.type
_entity.pdbx_description
1 polymer ?
#
loop_
_entity_poly.entity_id
_entity_poly.type
_entity_poly.pdbx_seq_one_letter_code
_entity_poly.pdbx_strand_id
1 'polypeptide(L)'
;MWIEILLLAKLAREPMHGYELRKAVEASTGHTLSNNSLYPTLRRFVDAGAVSRSAEEQEAKPPRHVYTITDVGRELLHDMLADFPPELALNEPEFLARVGNFAWLREEERARVLDVRKRALTAEHTRLTGHAVRQADPWSRAALQHVLGKLDAELRWLADLNTDPREGA
;
A
#
# COMPACT_ATOMS: atom_id res chain seq x y z
N MET A 1 3.45 -6.85 -2.35
CA MET A 1 2.69 -7.04 -1.10
C MET A 1 1.59 -5.99 -0.94
N TRP A 2 1.68 -4.81 -1.54
CA TRP A 2 0.66 -3.76 -1.40
C TRP A 2 -0.76 -4.21 -1.79
N ILE A 3 -0.92 -5.06 -2.80
CA ILE A 3 -2.22 -5.66 -3.16
C ILE A 3 -2.77 -6.52 -2.00
N GLU A 4 -1.91 -7.32 -1.36
CA GLU A 4 -2.28 -8.15 -0.21
C GLU A 4 -2.77 -7.30 0.97
N ILE A 5 -2.07 -6.18 1.25
CA ILE A 5 -2.49 -5.19 2.25
C ILE A 5 -3.90 -4.68 1.92
N LEU A 6 -4.14 -4.27 0.68
CA LEU A 6 -5.43 -3.74 0.29
C LEU A 6 -6.55 -4.78 0.33
N LEU A 7 -6.27 -6.03 -0.06
CA LEU A 7 -7.25 -7.11 0.03
C LEU A 7 -7.67 -7.36 1.48
N LEU A 8 -6.71 -7.53 2.38
CA LEU A 8 -6.99 -7.74 3.80
C LEU A 8 -7.64 -6.50 4.42
N ALA A 9 -7.20 -5.29 4.08
CA ALA A 9 -7.79 -4.04 4.59
C ALA A 9 -9.25 -3.85 4.18
N LYS A 10 -9.65 -4.29 2.97
CA LYS A 10 -11.07 -4.30 2.55
C LYS A 10 -11.87 -5.33 3.34
N LEU A 11 -11.35 -6.56 3.45
CA LEU A 11 -11.99 -7.63 4.22
C LEU A 11 -12.07 -7.35 5.72
N ALA A 12 -11.17 -6.53 6.26
CA ALA A 12 -11.19 -6.09 7.64
C ALA A 12 -12.36 -5.16 7.98
N ARG A 13 -12.93 -4.49 6.96
CA ARG A 13 -14.11 -3.63 7.09
C ARG A 13 -15.39 -4.45 7.01
N GLU A 14 -15.49 -5.35 6.02
CA GLU A 14 -16.66 -6.19 5.83
C GLU A 14 -16.34 -7.46 5.01
N PRO A 15 -17.10 -8.55 5.20
CA PRO A 15 -17.08 -9.70 4.29
C PRO A 15 -17.44 -9.28 2.86
N MET A 16 -16.76 -9.83 1.86
CA MET A 16 -17.01 -9.49 0.45
C MET A 16 -16.93 -10.71 -0.45
N HIS A 17 -17.68 -10.67 -1.56
CA HIS A 17 -17.41 -11.59 -2.66
C HIS A 17 -16.09 -11.25 -3.36
N GLY A 18 -15.43 -12.26 -3.94
CA GLY A 18 -14.16 -12.05 -4.67
C GLY A 18 -14.25 -10.98 -5.76
N TYR A 19 -15.36 -10.91 -6.49
CA TYR A 19 -15.57 -9.89 -7.51
C TYR A 19 -15.75 -8.47 -6.94
N GLU A 20 -16.46 -8.34 -5.83
CA GLU A 20 -16.67 -7.06 -5.13
C GLU A 20 -15.37 -6.56 -4.52
N LEU A 21 -14.63 -7.47 -3.89
CA LEU A 21 -13.31 -7.21 -3.35
C LEU A 21 -12.36 -6.70 -4.44
N ARG A 22 -12.34 -7.34 -5.61
CA ARG A 22 -11.58 -6.89 -6.78
C ARG A 22 -11.93 -5.44 -7.14
N LYS A 23 -13.22 -5.15 -7.33
CA LYS A 23 -13.71 -3.80 -7.67
C LYS A 23 -13.34 -2.78 -6.60
N ALA A 24 -13.45 -3.13 -5.32
CA ALA A 24 -13.14 -2.25 -4.21
C ALA A 24 -11.65 -1.89 -4.17
N VAL A 25 -10.75 -2.82 -4.50
CA VAL A 25 -9.31 -2.59 -4.62
C VAL A 25 -8.99 -1.72 -5.85
N GLU A 26 -9.56 -2.05 -7.01
CA GLU A 26 -9.40 -1.28 -8.25
C GLU A 26 -9.84 0.18 -8.06
N ALA A 27 -10.99 0.40 -7.41
CA ALA A 27 -11.51 1.74 -7.13
C ALA A 27 -10.63 2.55 -6.18
N SER A 28 -9.88 1.91 -5.28
CA SER A 28 -9.00 2.61 -4.34
C SER A 28 -7.63 2.97 -4.91
N THR A 29 -7.20 2.32 -5.99
CA THR A 29 -5.83 2.45 -6.51
C THR A 29 -5.78 2.92 -7.96
N GLY A 30 -6.89 2.82 -8.70
CA GLY A 30 -6.90 2.99 -10.14
C GLY A 30 -6.18 1.87 -10.90
N HIS A 31 -5.69 0.83 -10.22
CA HIS A 31 -4.98 -0.29 -10.84
C HIS A 31 -5.91 -1.47 -11.05
N THR A 32 -5.94 -1.99 -12.28
CA THR A 32 -6.70 -3.19 -12.62
C THR A 32 -6.10 -4.43 -11.98
N LEU A 33 -6.92 -5.19 -11.26
CA LEU A 33 -6.51 -6.43 -10.61
C LEU A 33 -7.03 -7.62 -11.41
N SER A 34 -6.11 -8.46 -11.88
CA SER A 34 -6.46 -9.66 -12.62
C SER A 34 -7.00 -10.77 -11.71
N ASN A 35 -7.93 -11.58 -12.22
CA ASN A 35 -8.39 -12.78 -11.52
C ASN A 35 -7.25 -13.77 -11.25
N ASN A 36 -6.25 -13.82 -12.14
CA ASN A 36 -5.06 -14.67 -12.02
C ASN A 36 -4.13 -14.23 -10.88
N SER A 37 -4.27 -13.00 -10.37
CA SER A 37 -3.55 -12.52 -9.19
C SER A 37 -4.41 -12.61 -7.94
N LEU A 38 -5.69 -12.23 -8.05
CA LEU A 38 -6.62 -12.19 -6.92
C LEU A 38 -6.84 -13.57 -6.30
N TYR A 39 -7.29 -14.55 -7.08
CA TYR A 39 -7.75 -15.82 -6.52
C TYR A 39 -6.61 -16.69 -5.96
N PRO A 40 -5.40 -16.73 -6.56
CA PRO A 40 -4.25 -17.37 -5.91
C PRO A 40 -3.86 -16.70 -4.59
N THR A 41 -3.98 -15.37 -4.50
CA THR A 41 -3.72 -14.64 -3.26
C THR A 41 -4.75 -14.96 -2.18
N LEU A 42 -6.04 -14.95 -2.53
CA LEU A 42 -7.11 -15.35 -1.61
C LEU A 42 -6.95 -16.79 -1.14
N ARG A 43 -6.56 -17.70 -2.05
CA ARG A 43 -6.27 -19.09 -1.69
C ARG A 43 -5.14 -19.17 -0.67
N ARG A 44 -4.03 -18.45 -0.88
CA ARG A 44 -2.92 -18.37 0.10
C ARG A 44 -3.41 -17.88 1.47
N PHE A 45 -4.27 -16.87 1.52
CA PHE A 45 -4.83 -16.40 2.80
C PHE A 45 -5.74 -17.42 3.47
N VAL A 46 -6.53 -18.17 2.69
CA VAL A 46 -7.35 -19.27 3.22
C VAL A 46 -6.48 -20.39 3.76
N ASP A 47 -5.47 -20.81 2.99
CA ASP A 47 -4.55 -21.88 3.38
C ASP A 47 -3.73 -21.48 4.65
N ALA A 48 -3.43 -20.19 4.81
CA ALA A 48 -2.77 -19.63 6.00
C ALA A 48 -3.73 -19.33 7.18
N GLY A 49 -5.03 -19.55 7.02
CA GLY A 49 -6.04 -19.25 8.06
C GLY A 49 -6.32 -17.76 8.27
N ALA A 50 -5.75 -16.86 7.46
CA ALA A 50 -5.95 -15.42 7.52
C ALA A 50 -7.34 -14.98 7.01
N VAL A 51 -7.95 -15.78 6.14
CA VAL A 51 -9.28 -15.51 5.57
C VAL A 51 -10.09 -16.81 5.56
N SER A 52 -11.35 -16.76 5.96
CA SER A 52 -12.29 -17.87 5.76
C SER A 52 -13.05 -17.69 4.44
N ARG A 53 -13.49 -18.81 3.87
CA ARG A 53 -14.27 -18.85 2.62
C ARG A 53 -15.54 -19.67 2.83
N SER A 54 -16.70 -19.04 2.69
CA SER A 54 -18.00 -19.71 2.69
C SER A 54 -18.62 -19.70 1.29
N ALA A 55 -19.37 -20.74 0.96
CA ALA A 55 -20.17 -20.78 -0.26
C ALA A 55 -21.54 -20.16 0.02
N GLU A 56 -21.97 -19.28 -0.87
CA GLU A 56 -23.33 -18.75 -0.92
C GLU A 56 -24.01 -19.35 -2.15
N GLU A 57 -25.00 -20.20 -1.89
CA GLU A 57 -25.80 -20.84 -2.92
C GLU A 57 -26.58 -19.80 -3.71
N GLN A 58 -26.68 -20.00 -5.02
CA GLN A 58 -27.52 -19.18 -5.89
C GLN A 58 -28.44 -20.09 -6.68
N GLU A 59 -29.68 -19.66 -6.84
CA GLU A 59 -30.64 -20.36 -7.68
C GLU A 59 -30.17 -20.33 -9.14
N ALA A 60 -30.01 -21.52 -9.74
CA ALA A 60 -29.60 -21.72 -11.12
C ALA A 60 -28.26 -21.08 -11.55
N LYS A 61 -27.35 -20.77 -10.61
CA LYS A 61 -25.99 -20.27 -10.90
C LYS A 61 -24.93 -20.96 -10.05
N PRO A 62 -23.65 -21.01 -10.49
CA PRO A 62 -22.56 -21.48 -9.66
C PRO A 62 -22.52 -20.70 -8.32
N PRO A 63 -22.22 -21.39 -7.19
CA PRO A 63 -22.13 -20.75 -5.90
C PRO A 63 -21.08 -19.63 -5.91
N ARG A 64 -21.38 -18.55 -5.20
CA ARG A 64 -20.42 -17.46 -4.97
C ARG A 64 -19.68 -17.73 -3.69
N HIS A 65 -18.46 -17.23 -3.60
CA HIS A 65 -17.70 -17.32 -2.37
C HIS A 65 -17.68 -15.96 -1.68
N VAL A 66 -18.07 -15.95 -0.41
CA VAL A 66 -17.85 -14.83 0.50
C VAL A 66 -16.53 -15.09 1.23
N TYR A 67 -15.68 -14.08 1.25
CA TYR A 67 -14.43 -14.08 1.99
C TYR A 67 -14.57 -13.22 3.23
N THR A 68 -14.08 -13.71 4.37
CA THR A 68 -14.14 -13.00 5.65
C THR A 68 -12.78 -13.05 6.32
N ILE A 69 -12.24 -11.91 6.76
CA ILE A 69 -10.97 -11.90 7.49
C ILE A 69 -11.14 -12.58 8.85
N THR A 70 -10.13 -13.33 9.29
CA THR A 70 -10.05 -13.91 10.63
C THR A 70 -9.20 -13.03 11.56
N ASP A 71 -9.10 -13.36 12.84
CA ASP A 71 -8.19 -12.67 13.76
C ASP A 71 -6.73 -12.82 13.32
N VAL A 72 -6.33 -14.00 12.82
CA VAL A 72 -5.01 -14.23 12.21
C VAL A 72 -4.78 -13.29 11.02
N GLY A 73 -5.82 -13.05 10.20
CA GLY A 73 -5.72 -12.12 9.08
C GLY A 73 -5.61 -10.66 9.52
N ARG A 74 -6.23 -10.29 10.65
CA ARG A 74 -6.11 -8.94 11.22
C ARG A 74 -4.72 -8.69 11.78
N GLU A 75 -4.14 -9.68 12.45
CA GLU A 75 -2.74 -9.64 12.90
C GLU A 75 -1.78 -9.53 11.71
N LEU A 76 -1.96 -10.39 10.69
CA LEU A 76 -1.17 -10.33 9.46
C LEU A 76 -1.28 -8.95 8.79
N LEU A 77 -2.47 -8.37 8.70
CA LEU A 77 -2.65 -7.03 8.14
C LEU A 77 -1.90 -5.98 8.95
N HIS A 78 -1.99 -6.02 10.28
CA HIS A 78 -1.27 -5.08 11.15
C HIS A 78 0.24 -5.21 10.94
N ASP A 79 0.77 -6.43 10.95
CA ASP A 79 2.20 -6.70 10.73
C ASP A 79 2.66 -6.20 9.36
N MET A 80 1.91 -6.47 8.29
CA MET A 80 2.24 -5.99 6.94
C MET A 80 2.24 -4.45 6.84
N LEU A 81 1.38 -3.78 7.62
CA LEU A 81 1.33 -2.32 7.67
C LEU A 81 2.50 -1.74 8.48
N ALA A 82 2.80 -2.33 9.63
CA ALA A 82 3.81 -1.85 10.57
C ALA A 82 5.24 -2.20 10.15
N ASP A 83 5.45 -3.39 9.58
CA ASP A 83 6.74 -3.83 9.05
C ASP A 83 6.92 -3.28 7.62
N PHE A 84 7.60 -2.14 7.53
CA PHE A 84 7.94 -1.52 6.27
C PHE A 84 9.45 -1.63 6.01
N PRO A 85 9.89 -2.62 5.21
CA PRO A 85 11.30 -2.86 4.98
C PRO A 85 11.93 -1.75 4.10
N PRO A 86 13.16 -1.31 4.38
CA PRO A 86 13.85 -0.26 3.62
C PRO A 86 13.96 -0.55 2.11
N GLU A 87 14.02 -1.81 1.71
CA GLU A 87 14.14 -2.22 0.30
C GLU A 87 12.87 -1.90 -0.50
N LEU A 88 11.72 -1.83 0.16
CA LEU A 88 10.45 -1.42 -0.44
C LEU A 88 10.20 0.09 -0.27
N ALA A 89 11.09 0.81 0.41
CA ALA A 89 10.86 2.20 0.79
C ALA A 89 10.69 3.13 -0.41
N LEU A 90 11.31 2.86 -1.56
CA LEU A 90 11.11 3.64 -2.79
C LEU A 90 9.92 3.18 -3.65
N ASN A 91 9.31 2.04 -3.36
CA ASN A 91 8.11 1.57 -4.05
C ASN A 91 6.88 2.38 -3.58
N GLU A 92 6.44 3.30 -4.42
CA GLU A 92 5.33 4.22 -4.09
C GLU A 92 4.01 3.49 -3.77
N PRO A 93 3.54 2.50 -4.56
CA PRO A 93 2.37 1.71 -4.19
C PRO A 93 2.48 1.00 -2.83
N GLU A 94 3.64 0.45 -2.47
CA GLU A 94 3.88 -0.16 -1.16
C GLU A 94 3.78 0.85 0.00
N PHE A 95 4.29 2.06 -0.21
CA PHE A 95 4.21 3.12 0.78
C PHE A 95 2.78 3.66 0.90
N LEU A 96 2.13 3.99 -0.22
CA LEU A 96 0.78 4.57 -0.21
C LEU A 96 -0.28 3.60 0.31
N ALA A 97 -0.13 2.29 0.08
CA ALA A 97 -1.01 1.29 0.68
C ALA A 97 -0.97 1.32 2.22
N ARG A 98 0.19 1.65 2.82
CA ARG A 98 0.31 1.84 4.27
C ARG A 98 -0.33 3.14 4.71
N VAL A 99 0.02 4.26 4.07
CA VAL A 99 -0.54 5.60 4.40
C VAL A 99 -2.07 5.60 4.36
N GLY A 100 -2.68 5.04 3.31
CA GLY A 100 -4.13 4.94 3.15
C GLY A 100 -4.84 4.07 4.21
N ASN A 101 -4.08 3.35 5.02
CA ASN A 101 -4.54 2.43 6.05
C ASN A 101 -3.93 2.72 7.43
N PHE A 102 -3.35 3.91 7.64
CA PHE A 102 -2.79 4.33 8.95
C PHE A 102 -3.81 4.31 10.10
N ALA A 103 -5.10 4.35 9.81
CA ALA A 103 -6.15 4.19 10.82
C ALA A 103 -6.01 2.90 11.65
N TRP A 104 -5.36 1.86 11.10
CA TRP A 104 -5.11 0.58 11.78
C TRP A 104 -3.80 0.53 12.58
N LEU A 105 -2.95 1.56 12.46
CA LEU A 105 -1.66 1.66 13.15
C LEU A 105 -1.72 2.68 14.28
N ARG A 106 -0.91 2.46 15.32
CA ARG A 106 -0.63 3.45 16.37
C ARG A 106 0.25 4.56 15.84
N GLU A 107 0.26 5.71 16.52
CA GLU A 107 1.05 6.87 16.11
C GLU A 107 2.54 6.54 15.95
N GLU A 108 3.13 5.82 16.91
CA GLU A 108 4.53 5.40 16.85
C GLU A 108 4.84 4.48 15.65
N GLU A 109 3.90 3.63 15.26
CA GLU A 109 4.02 2.74 14.10
C GLU A 109 3.98 3.54 12.80
N ARG A 110 3.06 4.50 12.70
CA ARG A 110 2.96 5.42 11.56
C ARG A 110 4.26 6.22 11.42
N ALA A 111 4.77 6.77 12.52
CA ALA A 111 6.01 7.55 12.54
C ALA A 111 7.20 6.71 12.03
N ARG A 112 7.29 5.43 12.41
CA ARG A 112 8.33 4.51 11.88
C ARG A 112 8.20 4.31 10.36
N VAL A 113 7.00 4.09 9.85
CA VAL A 113 6.77 3.92 8.39
C VAL A 113 7.16 5.20 7.63
N LEU A 114 6.78 6.37 8.15
CA LEU A 114 7.15 7.67 7.56
C LEU A 114 8.66 7.91 7.58
N ASP A 115 9.34 7.57 8.68
CA ASP A 115 10.79 7.72 8.81
C ASP A 115 11.55 6.84 7.81
N VAL A 116 11.11 5.59 7.61
CA VAL A 116 11.69 4.68 6.59
C VAL A 116 11.59 5.30 5.19
N ARG A 117 10.40 5.79 4.78
CA ARG A 117 10.21 6.46 3.48
C ARG A 117 11.09 7.71 3.38
N LYS A 118 11.10 8.56 4.41
CA LYS A 118 11.86 9.81 4.45
C LYS A 118 13.36 9.56 4.27
N ARG A 119 13.93 8.58 4.97
CA ARG A 119 15.35 8.20 4.83
C ARG A 119 15.68 7.75 3.42
N ALA A 120 14.84 6.89 2.82
CA ALA A 120 15.05 6.41 1.47
C ALA A 120 14.98 7.53 0.42
N LEU A 121 13.96 8.40 0.49
CA LEU A 121 13.84 9.56 -0.39
C LEU A 121 14.99 10.55 -0.23
N THR A 122 15.44 10.79 1.00
CA THR A 122 16.58 11.68 1.28
C THR A 122 17.87 11.12 0.66
N ALA A 123 18.14 9.83 0.83
CA ALA A 123 19.31 9.17 0.26
C ALA A 123 19.28 9.20 -1.27
N GLU A 124 18.13 8.91 -1.88
CA GLU A 124 17.96 8.94 -3.33
C GLU A 124 18.08 10.37 -3.88
N HIS A 125 17.51 11.36 -3.19
CA HIS A 125 17.65 12.77 -3.52
C HIS A 125 19.13 13.17 -3.54
N THR A 126 19.87 12.91 -2.45
CA THR A 126 21.31 13.21 -2.37
C THR A 126 22.09 12.55 -3.52
N ARG A 127 21.80 11.29 -3.82
CA ARG A 127 22.43 10.56 -4.92
C ARG A 127 22.17 11.26 -6.26
N LEU A 128 20.92 11.61 -6.57
CA LEU A 128 20.54 12.26 -7.82
C LEU A 128 21.05 13.69 -7.94
N THR A 129 21.10 14.46 -6.84
CA THR A 129 21.72 15.80 -6.83
C THR A 129 23.17 15.73 -7.29
N GLY A 130 23.94 14.75 -6.78
CA GLY A 130 25.32 14.55 -7.21
C GLY A 130 25.45 14.28 -8.72
N HIS A 131 24.53 13.52 -9.30
CA HIS A 131 24.50 13.26 -10.75
C HIS A 131 24.12 14.52 -11.54
N ALA A 132 23.11 15.26 -11.09
CA ALA A 132 22.61 16.45 -11.78
C ALA A 132 23.67 17.56 -11.90
N VAL A 133 24.45 17.79 -10.82
CA VAL A 133 25.52 18.81 -10.82
C VAL A 133 26.62 18.47 -11.82
N ARG A 134 26.92 17.19 -12.03
CA ARG A 134 27.96 16.74 -12.97
C ARG A 134 27.47 16.58 -14.41
N GLN A 135 26.17 16.69 -14.66
CA GLN A 135 25.62 16.50 -16.01
C GLN A 135 25.88 17.71 -16.88
N ALA A 136 26.62 17.51 -17.98
CA ALA A 136 26.93 18.54 -18.97
C ALA A 136 25.75 18.78 -19.93
N ASP A 137 25.03 17.72 -20.32
CA ASP A 137 23.90 17.80 -21.23
C ASP A 137 22.70 18.52 -20.56
N PRO A 138 22.21 19.65 -21.13
CA PRO A 138 21.13 20.43 -20.53
C PRO A 138 19.82 19.66 -20.39
N TRP A 139 19.50 18.78 -21.33
CA TRP A 139 18.25 18.01 -21.33
C TRP A 139 18.26 16.92 -20.26
N SER A 140 19.37 16.19 -20.14
CA SER A 140 19.58 15.21 -19.07
C SER A 140 19.57 15.87 -17.69
N ARG A 141 20.16 17.07 -17.56
CA ARG A 141 20.10 17.85 -16.32
C ARG A 141 18.66 18.26 -15.98
N ALA A 142 17.91 18.76 -16.95
CA ALA A 142 16.51 19.14 -16.76
C ALA A 142 15.64 17.94 -16.35
N ALA A 143 15.85 16.76 -16.96
CA ALA A 143 15.16 15.54 -16.57
C ALA A 143 15.45 15.14 -15.11
N LEU A 144 16.71 15.21 -14.67
CA LEU A 144 17.09 14.95 -13.27
C LEU A 144 16.48 15.98 -12.31
N GLN A 145 16.45 17.26 -12.69
CA GLN A 145 15.82 18.32 -11.89
C GLN A 145 14.32 18.08 -11.70
N HIS A 146 13.62 17.59 -12.73
CA HIS A 146 12.21 17.21 -12.60
C HIS A 146 12.00 16.08 -11.59
N VAL A 147 12.86 15.06 -11.62
CA VAL A 147 12.81 13.95 -10.64
C VAL A 147 13.10 14.45 -9.23
N LEU A 148 14.14 15.26 -9.04
CA LEU A 148 14.46 15.88 -7.75
C LEU A 148 13.28 16.71 -7.21
N GLY A 149 12.63 17.49 -8.07
CA GLY A 149 11.44 18.28 -7.68
C GLY A 149 10.28 17.42 -7.18
N LYS A 150 10.09 16.20 -7.72
CA LYS A 150 9.10 15.25 -7.19
C LYS A 150 9.49 14.72 -5.81
N LEU A 151 10.77 14.37 -5.60
CA LEU A 151 11.27 13.92 -4.30
C LEU A 151 11.12 15.02 -3.24
N ASP A 152 11.44 16.27 -3.59
CA ASP A 152 11.26 17.43 -2.71
C ASP A 152 9.79 17.65 -2.33
N ALA A 153 8.90 17.53 -3.31
CA ALA A 153 7.46 17.66 -3.07
C ALA A 153 6.96 16.57 -2.12
N GLU A 154 7.41 15.33 -2.30
CA GLU A 154 7.03 14.23 -1.42
C GLU A 154 7.62 14.39 -0.01
N LEU A 155 8.89 14.78 0.12
CA LEU A 155 9.52 15.05 1.41
C LEU A 155 8.79 16.14 2.21
N ARG A 156 8.26 17.18 1.53
CA ARG A 156 7.39 18.19 2.16
C ARG A 156 6.07 17.56 2.62
N TRP A 157 5.41 16.79 1.77
CA TRP A 157 4.17 16.09 2.13
C TRP A 157 4.35 15.14 3.33
N LEU A 158 5.49 14.43 3.43
CA LEU A 158 5.80 13.61 4.59
C LEU A 158 5.96 14.43 5.88
N ALA A 159 6.50 15.64 5.79
CA ALA A 159 6.61 16.53 6.94
C ALA A 159 5.22 16.98 7.43
N ASP A 160 4.32 17.31 6.50
CA ASP A 160 2.94 17.70 6.80
C ASP A 160 2.11 16.53 7.38
N LEU A 161 2.37 15.29 6.95
CA LEU A 161 1.71 14.10 7.51
C LEU A 161 2.11 13.83 8.97
N ASN A 162 3.28 14.29 9.39
CA ASN A 162 3.79 14.08 10.74
C ASN A 162 3.20 15.08 11.75
N THR A 163 2.50 16.12 11.27
CA THR A 163 1.60 16.98 12.04
C THR A 163 0.18 16.42 11.90
N ASP A 164 -0.47 15.94 12.97
CA ASP A 164 -1.72 15.15 12.87
C ASP A 164 -2.80 15.88 12.05
N PRO A 165 -3.26 15.32 10.91
CA PRO A 165 -4.33 15.93 10.11
C PRO A 165 -5.70 15.99 10.83
N ARG A 166 -5.83 15.43 12.03
CA ARG A 166 -7.06 15.45 12.86
C ARG A 166 -7.10 16.55 13.91
N GLU A 167 -6.07 17.39 14.04
CA GLU A 167 -6.11 18.57 14.93
C GLU A 167 -6.76 19.81 14.27
N GLY A 168 -7.29 19.67 13.05
CA GLY A 168 -7.86 20.77 12.27
C GLY A 168 -9.27 20.54 11.71
N ALA A 169 -10.10 19.69 12.33
CA ALA A 169 -11.50 19.48 11.94
C ALA A 169 -12.46 19.65 13.12
#